data_AF-A0A2V3A6T0-F1
#
_entry.id   AF-A0A2V3A6T0-F1
#
_cell.length_a   1.000
_cell.length_b   1.000
_cell.length_c   1.000
_cell.angle_alpha   90.00
_cell.angle_beta   90.00
_cell.angle_gamma   90.00
#
_symmetry.space_group_name_H-M   'P 1'
#
loop_
_entity.id
_entity.type
_entity.pdbx_description
1 polymer ?
#
loop_
_entity_poly.entity_id
_entity_poly.type
_entity_poly.pdbx_seq_one_letter_code
_entity_poly.pdbx_strand_id
1 'polypeptide(L)'
;MLNVTEAVEQLMCAGISASDKEVVRWIEEGKIKAERSQRRKTTYKIKIKDLTDFIFQKQAEEHQRQLECILQEVKSLKGQIEILQTRINIEESKVRSLKKMVHKQNAISDTELHPAELLGLHAETDEQLIKKEFKKLLKALHPDRGGDERLFKVFNEHYSKMQL
;
A
#
# COMPACT_ATOMS: atom_id res chain seq x y z
N MET A 1 -27.12 -45.32 -19.73
CA MET A 1 -26.50 -44.84 -20.99
C MET A 1 -27.22 -43.55 -21.34
N LEU A 2 -26.46 -42.50 -21.60
CA LEU A 2 -26.96 -41.16 -21.90
C LEU A 2 -26.79 -40.87 -23.40
N ASN A 3 -27.69 -40.09 -23.97
CA ASN A 3 -27.45 -39.46 -25.27
C ASN A 3 -26.67 -38.14 -25.10
N VAL A 4 -26.33 -37.48 -26.21
CA VAL A 4 -25.54 -36.24 -26.19
C VAL A 4 -26.27 -35.11 -25.45
N THR A 5 -27.57 -34.95 -25.67
CA THR A 5 -28.38 -33.90 -25.05
C THR A 5 -28.51 -34.11 -23.54
N GLU A 6 -28.76 -35.34 -23.10
CA GLU A 6 -28.78 -35.72 -21.68
C GLU A 6 -27.41 -35.50 -21.02
N ALA A 7 -26.31 -35.70 -21.75
CA ALA A 7 -24.97 -35.42 -21.24
C ALA A 7 -24.70 -33.92 -21.09
N VAL A 8 -25.19 -33.09 -22.02
CA VAL A 8 -25.13 -31.62 -21.90
C VAL A 8 -25.87 -31.14 -20.66
N GLU A 9 -27.07 -31.66 -20.39
CA GLU A 9 -27.83 -31.33 -19.18
C GLU A 9 -27.05 -31.66 -17.91
N GLN A 10 -26.40 -32.83 -17.86
CA GLN A 10 -25.58 -33.21 -16.70
C GLN A 10 -24.33 -32.35 -16.54
N LEU A 11 -23.67 -31.98 -17.65
CA LEU A 11 -22.52 -31.07 -17.63
C LEU A 11 -22.92 -29.69 -17.10
N MET A 12 -24.05 -29.16 -17.56
CA MET A 12 -24.60 -27.88 -17.11
C MET A 12 -24.97 -27.91 -15.62
N CYS A 13 -25.61 -28.98 -15.15
CA CYS A 13 -25.90 -29.20 -13.73
C CYS A 13 -24.62 -29.27 -12.87
N ALA A 14 -23.51 -29.74 -13.45
CA ALA A 14 -22.20 -29.78 -12.79
C ALA A 14 -21.40 -28.45 -12.91
N GLY A 15 -22.02 -27.39 -13.47
CA GLY A 15 -21.39 -26.08 -13.66
C GLY A 15 -20.46 -25.99 -14.86
N ILE A 16 -20.46 -26.98 -15.75
CA ILE A 16 -19.68 -27.00 -16.99
C ILE A 16 -20.58 -26.55 -18.14
N SER A 17 -20.32 -25.35 -18.67
CA SER A 17 -21.03 -24.87 -19.86
C SER A 17 -20.62 -25.71 -21.07
N ALA A 18 -21.60 -26.34 -21.72
CA ALA A 18 -21.39 -27.17 -22.88
C ALA A 18 -22.60 -27.13 -23.82
N SER A 19 -22.34 -27.27 -25.12
CA SER A 19 -23.33 -27.49 -26.17
C SER A 19 -23.20 -28.88 -26.77
N ASP A 20 -24.24 -29.36 -27.45
CA ASP A 20 -24.25 -30.67 -28.12
C ASP A 20 -23.04 -30.84 -29.07
N LYS A 21 -22.68 -29.78 -29.79
CA LYS A 21 -21.50 -29.79 -30.69
C LYS A 21 -20.19 -29.96 -29.93
N GLU A 22 -20.07 -29.36 -28.75
CA GLU A 22 -18.86 -29.47 -27.94
C GLU A 22 -18.71 -30.84 -27.31
N VAL A 23 -19.82 -31.43 -26.85
CA VAL A 23 -19.83 -32.80 -26.33
C VAL A 23 -19.48 -33.79 -27.44
N VAL A 24 -20.02 -33.63 -28.65
CA VAL A 24 -19.62 -34.43 -29.82
C VAL A 24 -18.13 -34.27 -30.12
N ARG A 25 -17.62 -33.04 -30.13
CA ARG A 25 -16.19 -32.77 -30.32
C ARG A 25 -15.34 -33.47 -29.25
N TRP A 26 -15.74 -33.41 -27.97
CA TRP A 26 -15.02 -34.09 -26.89
C TRP A 26 -15.04 -35.61 -27.01
N ILE A 27 -16.11 -36.18 -27.55
CA ILE A 27 -16.16 -37.61 -27.88
C ILE A 27 -15.18 -37.94 -29.02
N GLU A 28 -15.16 -37.13 -30.08
CA GLU A 28 -14.26 -37.32 -31.23
C GLU A 28 -12.78 -37.12 -30.87
N GLU A 29 -12.50 -36.19 -29.95
CA GLU A 29 -11.17 -35.98 -29.35
C GLU A 29 -10.78 -37.09 -28.35
N GLY A 30 -11.67 -38.04 -28.04
CA GLY A 30 -11.42 -39.13 -27.12
C GLY A 30 -11.45 -38.75 -25.64
N LYS A 31 -11.90 -37.53 -25.30
CA LYS A 31 -12.03 -37.02 -23.92
C LYS A 31 -13.21 -37.64 -23.19
N ILE A 32 -14.28 -37.97 -23.91
CA ILE A 32 -15.45 -38.68 -23.38
C ILE A 32 -15.60 -39.99 -24.14
N LYS A 33 -15.61 -41.12 -23.43
CA LYS A 33 -15.83 -42.43 -24.06
C LYS A 33 -17.31 -42.61 -24.38
N ALA A 34 -17.60 -42.88 -25.64
CA ALA A 34 -18.96 -43.12 -26.11
C ALA A 34 -18.99 -44.19 -27.21
N GLU A 35 -20.12 -44.89 -27.31
CA GLU A 35 -20.39 -45.88 -28.35
C GLU A 35 -21.26 -45.24 -29.44
N ARG A 36 -20.92 -45.43 -30.72
CA ARG A 36 -21.78 -45.00 -31.83
C ARG A 36 -23.07 -45.79 -31.82
N SER A 37 -24.21 -45.11 -31.89
CA SER A 37 -25.50 -45.79 -31.96
C SER A 37 -25.95 -45.97 -33.42
N GLN A 38 -26.46 -47.16 -33.74
CA GLN A 38 -27.03 -47.46 -35.06
C GLN A 38 -28.41 -46.81 -35.30
N ARG A 39 -28.99 -46.13 -34.31
CA ARG A 39 -30.30 -45.48 -34.44
C ARG A 39 -30.16 -44.12 -35.11
N ARG A 40 -30.93 -43.86 -36.17
CA ARG A 40 -30.90 -42.60 -36.95
C ARG A 40 -31.08 -41.31 -36.11
N LYS A 41 -31.70 -41.38 -34.93
CA LYS A 41 -31.99 -40.22 -34.06
C LYS A 41 -30.94 -39.96 -32.96
N THR A 42 -30.02 -40.89 -32.69
CA THR A 42 -29.00 -40.72 -31.64
C THR A 42 -27.64 -41.13 -32.18
N THR A 43 -26.69 -40.20 -32.22
CA THR A 43 -25.36 -40.46 -32.83
C THR A 43 -24.45 -41.23 -31.87
N TYR A 44 -24.50 -40.91 -30.57
CA TYR A 44 -23.62 -41.47 -29.55
C TYR A 44 -24.40 -41.88 -28.29
N LYS A 45 -23.90 -42.93 -27.62
CA LYS A 45 -24.33 -43.40 -26.29
C LYS A 45 -23.16 -43.32 -25.33
N ILE A 46 -23.32 -42.55 -24.27
CA ILE A 46 -22.28 -42.28 -23.28
C ILE A 46 -22.61 -43.06 -22.01
N LYS A 47 -21.61 -43.73 -21.42
CA LYS A 47 -21.80 -44.37 -20.11
C LYS A 47 -21.76 -43.29 -19.04
N ILE A 48 -22.64 -43.39 -18.05
CA ILE A 48 -22.71 -42.41 -16.96
C ILE A 48 -21.34 -42.29 -16.28
N LYS A 49 -20.68 -43.41 -15.99
CA LYS A 49 -19.33 -43.43 -15.41
C LYS A 49 -18.33 -42.58 -16.22
N ASP A 50 -18.26 -42.77 -17.53
CA ASP A 50 -17.30 -42.05 -18.38
C ASP A 50 -17.58 -40.54 -18.39
N LEU A 51 -18.86 -40.13 -18.36
CA LEU A 51 -19.23 -38.72 -18.25
C LEU A 51 -18.91 -38.15 -16.86
N THR A 52 -19.19 -38.90 -15.80
CA THR A 52 -18.89 -38.51 -14.42
C THR A 52 -17.38 -38.37 -14.20
N ASP A 53 -16.57 -39.30 -14.71
CA ASP A 53 -15.11 -39.24 -14.65
C ASP A 53 -14.59 -37.97 -15.37
N PHE A 54 -15.15 -37.65 -16.54
CA PHE A 54 -14.83 -36.41 -17.26
C PHE A 54 -15.21 -35.15 -16.47
N ILE A 55 -16.39 -35.12 -15.85
CA ILE A 55 -16.83 -34.00 -15.01
C ILE A 55 -15.88 -33.79 -13.84
N PHE A 56 -15.54 -34.87 -13.12
CA PHE A 56 -14.60 -34.80 -12.00
C PHE A 56 -13.23 -34.30 -12.44
N GLN A 57 -12.72 -34.80 -13.57
CA GLN A 57 -11.46 -34.32 -14.11
C GLN A 57 -11.52 -32.83 -14.44
N LYS A 58 -12.60 -32.36 -15.08
CA LYS A 58 -12.77 -30.94 -15.42
C LYS A 58 -12.82 -30.03 -14.21
N GLN A 59 -13.56 -30.41 -13.18
CA GLN A 59 -13.62 -29.65 -11.94
C GLN A 59 -12.29 -29.65 -11.21
N ALA A 60 -11.57 -30.79 -11.18
CA ALA A 60 -10.24 -30.87 -10.58
C ALA A 60 -9.23 -29.96 -11.30
N GLU A 61 -9.23 -29.95 -12.65
CA GLU A 61 -8.39 -29.05 -13.46
C GLU A 61 -8.69 -27.57 -13.14
N GLU A 62 -9.96 -27.20 -13.02
CA GLU A 62 -10.36 -25.83 -12.72
C GLU A 62 -9.98 -25.41 -11.29
N HIS A 63 -10.23 -26.25 -10.29
CA HIS A 63 -9.83 -25.99 -8.91
C HIS A 63 -8.31 -25.88 -8.77
N GLN A 64 -7.55 -26.70 -9.49
CA GLN A 64 -6.09 -26.62 -9.50
C GLN A 64 -5.60 -25.28 -10.05
N ARG A 65 -6.19 -24.79 -11.15
CA ARG A 65 -5.87 -23.48 -11.71
C ARG A 65 -6.21 -22.35 -10.74
N GLN A 66 -7.39 -22.40 -10.12
CA GLN A 66 -7.80 -21.41 -9.13
C GLN A 66 -6.84 -21.39 -7.94
N LEU A 67 -6.43 -22.56 -7.45
CA LEU A 67 -5.45 -22.67 -6.37
C LEU A 67 -4.11 -22.04 -6.75
N GLU A 68 -3.61 -22.29 -7.96
CA GLU A 68 -2.38 -21.68 -8.46
C GLU A 68 -2.46 -20.16 -8.54
N CYS A 69 -3.58 -19.62 -9.04
CA CYS A 69 -3.81 -18.18 -9.07
C CYS A 69 -3.83 -17.57 -7.65
N ILE A 70 -4.56 -18.19 -6.72
CA ILE A 70 -4.65 -17.73 -5.33
C ILE A 70 -3.27 -17.80 -4.66
N LEU A 71 -2.50 -18.87 -4.86
CA LEU A 71 -1.16 -18.99 -4.30
C LEU A 71 -0.21 -17.89 -4.80
N GLN A 72 -0.31 -17.54 -6.08
CA GLN A 72 0.47 -16.46 -6.66
C GLN A 72 0.06 -15.10 -6.09
N GLU A 73 -1.24 -14.87 -5.87
CA GLU A 73 -1.75 -13.66 -5.24
C GLU A 73 -1.29 -13.55 -3.78
N VAL A 74 -1.40 -14.62 -2.99
CA VAL A 74 -0.92 -14.68 -1.60
C VAL A 74 0.57 -14.36 -1.53
N LYS A 75 1.38 -14.88 -2.46
CA LYS A 75 2.81 -14.56 -2.54
C LYS A 75 3.06 -13.08 -2.80
N SER A 76 2.29 -12.48 -3.72
CA SER A 76 2.36 -11.06 -4.04
C SER A 76 1.99 -10.19 -2.84
N LEU A 77 0.86 -10.49 -2.19
CA LEU A 77 0.37 -9.77 -1.01
C LEU A 77 1.36 -9.84 0.15
N LYS A 78 1.96 -11.02 0.38
CA LYS A 78 2.99 -11.17 1.40
C LYS A 78 4.19 -10.25 1.15
N GLY A 79 4.67 -10.16 -0.10
CA GLY A 79 5.74 -9.23 -0.47
C GLY A 79 5.37 -7.76 -0.24
N GLN A 80 4.11 -7.37 -0.54
CA GLN A 80 3.64 -6.02 -0.27
C GLN A 80 3.60 -5.71 1.24
N ILE A 81 3.17 -6.66 2.06
CA ILE A 81 3.16 -6.53 3.53
C ILE A 81 4.58 -6.29 4.06
N GLU A 82 5.58 -7.04 3.59
CA GLU A 82 6.97 -6.88 4.00
C GLU A 82 7.53 -5.50 3.67
N ILE A 83 7.21 -4.97 2.47
CA ILE A 83 7.59 -3.62 2.05
C ILE A 83 6.93 -2.56 2.96
N LEU A 84 5.64 -2.71 3.26
CA LEU A 84 4.91 -1.78 4.11
C LEU A 84 5.42 -1.79 5.55
N GLN A 85 5.70 -2.97 6.11
CA GLN A 85 6.32 -3.11 7.43
C GLN A 85 7.67 -2.39 7.49
N THR A 86 8.50 -2.55 6.46
CA THR A 86 9.79 -1.86 6.37
C THR A 86 9.62 -0.34 6.37
N ARG A 87 8.64 0.19 5.61
CA ARG A 87 8.33 1.63 5.59
C ARG A 87 7.87 2.13 6.96
N ILE A 88 6.98 1.39 7.63
CA ILE A 88 6.51 1.74 8.98
C ILE A 88 7.69 1.83 9.94
N ASN A 89 8.59 0.84 9.95
CA ASN A 89 9.77 0.83 10.83
C ASN A 89 10.69 2.05 10.59
N ILE A 90 10.85 2.46 9.33
CA ILE A 90 11.61 3.67 8.97
C ILE A 90 10.91 4.92 9.54
N GLU A 91 9.62 5.07 9.29
CA GLU A 91 8.86 6.23 9.76
C GLU A 91 8.82 6.31 11.29
N GLU A 92 8.63 5.20 11.99
CA GLU A 92 8.72 5.16 13.44
C GLU A 92 10.09 5.59 13.95
N SER A 93 11.17 5.18 13.28
CA SER A 93 12.53 5.56 13.64
C SER A 93 12.78 7.06 13.44
N LYS A 94 12.22 7.64 12.38
CA LYS A 94 12.22 9.09 12.15
C LYS A 94 11.47 9.83 13.24
N VAL A 95 10.25 9.39 13.57
CA VAL A 95 9.42 9.98 14.64
C VAL A 95 10.14 9.91 15.98
N ARG A 96 10.75 8.77 16.32
CA ARG A 96 11.57 8.64 17.55
C ARG A 96 12.72 9.64 17.58
N SER A 97 13.39 9.84 16.45
CA SER A 97 14.51 10.78 16.33
C SER A 97 14.05 12.24 16.45
N LEU A 98 12.95 12.59 15.79
CA LEU A 98 12.35 13.93 15.88
C LEU A 98 11.87 14.23 17.31
N LYS A 99 11.22 13.28 17.99
CA LYS A 99 10.84 13.45 19.40
C LYS A 99 12.04 13.76 20.29
N LYS A 100 13.16 13.06 20.11
CA LYS A 100 14.41 13.34 20.84
C LYS A 100 14.95 14.75 20.53
N MET A 101 14.88 15.18 19.28
CA MET A 101 15.34 16.52 18.86
C MET A 101 14.48 17.62 19.49
N VAL A 102 13.15 17.49 19.42
CA VAL A 102 12.21 18.42 20.04
C VAL A 102 12.43 18.48 21.55
N HIS A 103 12.62 17.34 22.22
CA HIS A 103 12.87 17.33 23.65
C HIS A 103 14.18 18.06 24.02
N LYS A 104 15.25 17.87 23.23
CA LYS A 104 16.49 18.65 23.40
C LYS A 104 16.27 20.15 23.18
N GLN A 105 15.48 20.52 22.17
CA GLN A 105 15.19 21.93 21.88
C GLN A 105 14.37 22.57 23.00
N ASN A 106 13.37 21.87 23.54
CA ASN A 106 12.58 22.36 24.68
C ASN A 106 13.45 22.50 25.93
N ALA A 107 14.31 21.52 26.23
CA ALA A 107 15.25 21.62 27.35
C ALA A 107 16.21 22.83 27.23
N ILE A 108 16.59 23.23 26.01
CA ILE A 108 17.38 24.45 25.77
C ILE A 108 16.50 25.71 25.93
N SER A 109 15.25 25.65 25.48
CA SER A 109 14.32 26.79 25.50
C SER A 109 13.79 27.13 26.90
N ASP A 110 13.81 26.17 27.84
CA ASP A 110 13.44 26.37 29.25
C ASP A 110 14.50 27.17 30.04
N THR A 111 15.66 27.44 29.45
CA THR A 111 16.62 28.38 30.03
C THR A 111 16.20 29.79 29.60
N GLU A 112 15.61 30.57 30.49
CA GLU A 112 15.33 32.00 30.27
C GLU A 112 16.66 32.73 30.03
N LEU A 113 17.10 32.79 28.77
CA LEU A 113 18.25 33.59 28.39
C LEU A 113 17.88 35.06 28.57
N HIS A 114 18.53 35.72 29.53
CA HIS A 114 18.35 37.15 29.70
C HIS A 114 18.81 37.81 28.40
N PRO A 115 18.05 38.73 27.80
CA PRO A 115 18.38 39.23 26.47
C PRO A 115 19.72 39.98 26.36
N ALA A 116 20.25 40.44 27.50
CA ALA A 116 21.63 40.94 27.57
C ALA A 116 22.64 39.83 27.24
N GLU A 117 22.44 38.61 27.74
CA GLU A 117 23.29 37.45 27.47
C GLU A 117 23.24 37.03 26.00
N LEU A 118 22.07 37.18 25.35
CA LEU A 118 21.92 36.93 23.90
C LEU A 118 22.78 37.86 23.04
N LEU A 119 23.07 39.06 23.53
CA LEU A 119 23.94 40.05 22.88
C LEU A 119 25.39 40.02 23.38
N GLY A 120 25.74 39.09 24.29
CA GLY A 120 27.04 39.06 24.95
C GLY A 120 27.31 40.25 25.89
N LEU A 121 26.25 40.92 26.35
CA LEU A 121 26.29 42.03 27.31
C LEU A 121 26.09 41.52 28.74
N HIS A 122 26.62 42.24 29.73
CA HIS A 122 26.40 41.91 31.14
C HIS A 122 24.93 42.05 31.52
N ALA A 123 24.42 41.19 32.42
CA ALA A 123 23.03 41.20 32.86
C ALA A 123 22.57 42.53 33.50
N GLU A 124 23.51 43.33 34.03
CA GLU A 124 23.27 44.65 34.64
C GLU A 124 23.29 45.82 33.64
N THR A 125 23.36 45.54 32.33
CA THR A 125 23.45 46.57 31.29
C THR A 125 22.11 47.30 31.13
N ASP A 126 22.16 48.62 31.00
CA ASP A 126 20.98 49.49 30.78
C ASP A 126 20.13 49.01 29.60
N GLU A 127 18.82 48.91 29.82
CA GLU A 127 17.81 48.47 28.88
C GLU A 127 17.83 49.29 27.56
N GLN A 128 18.20 50.57 27.65
CA GLN A 128 18.34 51.43 26.48
C GLN A 128 19.52 51.01 25.58
N LEU A 129 20.62 50.57 26.19
CA LEU A 129 21.80 50.11 25.46
C LEU A 129 21.53 48.74 24.82
N ILE A 130 20.83 47.85 25.53
CA ILE A 130 20.34 46.57 25.00
C ILE A 130 19.47 46.81 23.76
N LYS A 131 18.50 47.74 23.84
CA LYS A 131 17.63 48.10 22.70
C LYS A 131 18.41 48.66 21.51
N LYS A 132 19.48 49.41 21.75
CA LYS A 132 20.33 49.98 20.69
C LYS A 132 21.11 48.91 19.94
N GLU A 133 21.69 47.95 20.66
CA GLU A 133 22.43 46.83 20.05
C GLU A 133 21.49 45.88 19.29
N PHE A 134 20.30 45.57 19.83
CA PHE A 134 19.28 44.82 19.08
C PHE A 134 18.89 45.50 17.76
N LYS A 135 18.69 46.83 17.77
CA LYS A 135 18.39 47.58 16.54
C LYS A 135 19.51 47.51 15.51
N LYS A 136 20.77 47.50 15.93
CA LYS A 136 21.91 47.33 15.01
C LYS A 136 21.92 45.94 14.41
N LEU A 137 21.69 44.91 15.22
CA LEU A 137 21.62 43.53 14.79
C LEU A 137 20.49 43.30 13.78
N LEU A 138 19.28 43.79 14.06
CA LEU A 138 18.15 43.73 13.12
C LEU A 138 18.43 44.46 11.80
N LYS A 139 19.10 45.61 11.85
CA LYS A 139 19.52 46.34 10.65
C LYS A 139 20.57 45.59 9.81
N ALA A 140 21.39 44.74 10.42
CA ALA A 140 22.37 43.91 9.73
C ALA A 140 21.74 42.62 9.19
N LEU A 141 20.77 42.05 9.91
CA LEU A 141 20.06 40.82 9.54
C LEU A 141 18.90 41.06 8.56
N HIS A 142 18.56 42.31 8.21
CA HIS A 142 17.42 42.61 7.36
C HIS A 142 17.54 41.96 5.96
N PRO A 143 16.50 41.26 5.46
CA PRO A 143 16.52 40.62 4.14
C PRO A 143 16.87 41.56 2.99
N ASP A 144 16.30 42.78 2.99
CA ASP A 144 16.59 43.82 1.99
C ASP A 144 18.06 44.27 1.94
N ARG A 145 18.88 43.89 2.94
CA ARG A 145 20.32 44.16 3.01
C ARG A 145 21.17 42.91 2.81
N GLY A 146 20.56 41.82 2.33
CA GLY A 146 21.21 40.52 2.15
C GLY A 146 21.34 39.70 3.43
N GLY A 147 20.59 40.06 4.49
CA GLY A 147 20.55 39.31 5.75
C GLY A 147 19.61 38.10 5.70
N ASP A 148 19.70 37.23 6.71
CA ASP A 148 18.88 36.02 6.82
C ASP A 148 17.49 36.35 7.42
N GLU A 149 16.44 36.14 6.62
CA GLU A 149 15.05 36.36 7.00
C GLU A 149 14.61 35.58 8.25
N ARG A 150 15.12 34.37 8.44
CA ARG A 150 14.75 33.54 9.60
C ARG A 150 15.36 34.09 10.87
N LEU A 151 16.64 34.47 10.81
CA LEU A 151 17.31 35.12 11.94
C LEU A 151 16.67 36.47 12.25
N PHE A 152 16.38 37.28 11.23
CA PHE A 152 15.69 38.55 11.41
C PHE A 152 14.37 38.37 12.16
N LYS A 153 13.55 37.39 11.77
CA LYS A 153 12.26 37.11 12.42
C LYS A 153 12.43 36.73 13.89
N VAL A 154 13.35 35.81 14.21
CA VAL A 154 13.61 35.37 15.59
C VAL A 154 14.07 36.53 16.47
N PHE A 155 15.07 37.31 16.03
CA PHE A 155 15.55 38.43 16.82
C PHE A 155 14.52 39.57 16.93
N ASN A 156 13.67 39.75 15.92
CA ASN A 156 12.60 40.74 15.96
C ASN A 156 11.49 40.36 16.94
N GLU A 157 11.18 39.06 17.07
CA GLU A 157 10.26 38.55 18.08
C GLU A 157 10.80 38.81 19.50
N HIS A 158 12.09 38.56 19.76
CA HIS A 158 12.72 38.90 21.05
C HIS A 158 12.72 40.41 21.33
N TYR A 159 13.04 41.23 20.33
CA TYR A 159 13.01 42.69 20.46
C TYR A 159 11.60 43.22 20.77
N SER A 160 10.58 42.65 20.13
CA SER A 160 9.17 43.05 20.33
C SER A 160 8.66 42.68 21.72
N LYS A 161 9.11 41.55 22.28
CA LYS A 161 8.77 41.13 23.66
C LYS A 161 9.33 42.04 24.75
N MET A 162 10.37 42.83 24.45
CA MET A 162 10.92 43.87 25.35
C MET A 162 10.23 45.24 25.23
N GLN A 163 9.34 45.40 24.25
CA GLN A 163 8.64 46.67 24.00
C GLN A 163 7.22 46.70 24.60
N LEU A 164 6.74 45.56 25.13
CA LEU A 164 5.60 45.44 26.03
C LEU A 164 6.08 45.55 27.48
#